data_AF-D2HB08-F1
#
_entry.id   AF-D2HB08-F1
#
_cell.length_a   1.000
_cell.length_b   1.000
_cell.length_c   1.000
_cell.angle_alpha   90.00
_cell.angle_beta   90.00
_cell.angle_gamma   90.00
#
_symmetry.space_group_name_H-M   'P 1'
#
loop_
_entity.id
_entity.type
_entity.pdbx_description
1 polymer ?
#
loop_
_entity_poly.entity_id
_entity_poly.type
_entity_poly.pdbx_seq_one_letter_code
_entity_poly.pdbx_strand_id
1 'polypeptide(L)'
;KQKINKETRALNVILDQMDLIGIYRTLHSRTTEYSFFSNAHGTFSRVDHILGQKTGLNRYQKTEVIPCIFSDHNALKLELNHKEKSGRNSNTWKVRTILLKNDWVNEGIKSEL
;
A
#
# COMPACT_ATOMS: atom_id res chain seq x y z
N LYS A 1 -4.92 -26.35 -0.14
CA LYS A 1 -3.85 -25.33 -0.34
C LYS A 1 -4.04 -24.73 -1.72
N GLN A 2 -4.24 -23.41 -1.85
CA GLN A 2 -4.27 -22.76 -3.17
C GLN A 2 -2.92 -22.95 -3.86
N LYS A 3 -2.95 -23.26 -5.16
CA LYS A 3 -1.75 -23.39 -5.98
C LYS A 3 -1.23 -22.00 -6.32
N ILE A 4 -0.03 -21.67 -5.83
CA ILE A 4 0.64 -20.42 -6.20
C ILE A 4 1.04 -20.52 -7.68
N ASN A 5 0.75 -19.49 -8.48
CA ASN A 5 1.12 -19.47 -9.89
C ASN A 5 2.64 -19.26 -10.08
N LYS A 6 3.13 -19.39 -11.31
CA LYS A 6 4.57 -19.30 -11.61
C LYS A 6 5.10 -17.88 -11.40
N GLU A 7 4.28 -16.89 -11.74
CA GLU A 7 4.57 -15.46 -11.75
C GLU A 7 4.76 -14.93 -10.33
N THR A 8 3.84 -15.24 -9.42
CA THR A 8 3.94 -14.94 -7.99
C THR A 8 5.16 -15.62 -7.38
N ARG A 9 5.48 -16.85 -7.79
CA ARG A 9 6.71 -17.51 -7.32
C ARG A 9 7.97 -16.76 -7.79
N ALA A 10 8.01 -16.35 -9.05
CA ALA A 10 9.14 -15.57 -9.59
C ALA A 10 9.26 -14.21 -8.88
N LEU A 11 8.14 -13.53 -8.63
CA LEU A 11 8.12 -12.28 -7.86
C LEU A 11 8.68 -12.47 -6.45
N ASN A 12 8.28 -13.53 -5.74
CA ASN A 12 8.79 -13.81 -4.40
C ASN A 12 10.31 -14.05 -4.40
N VAL A 13 10.86 -14.67 -5.46
CA VAL A 13 12.31 -14.85 -5.61
C VAL A 13 13.00 -13.50 -5.78
N ILE A 14 12.45 -12.60 -6.61
CA ILE A 14 13.02 -11.26 -6.83
C ILE A 14 12.97 -10.45 -5.53
N LEU A 15 11.86 -10.49 -4.79
CA LEU A 15 11.73 -9.80 -3.51
C LEU A 15 12.76 -10.28 -2.49
N ASP A 16 13.00 -11.59 -2.41
CA ASP A 16 14.02 -12.18 -1.54
C ASP A 16 15.43 -11.76 -1.96
N GLN A 17 15.74 -11.75 -3.26
CA GLN A 17 17.01 -11.25 -3.79
C GLN A 17 17.27 -9.76 -3.49
N MET A 18 16.21 -8.96 -3.39
CA MET A 18 16.29 -7.53 -3.05
C MET A 18 16.21 -7.26 -1.54
N ASP A 19 16.18 -8.31 -0.70
CA ASP A 19 15.96 -8.21 0.74
C ASP A 19 14.69 -7.42 1.12
N LEU A 20 13.64 -7.55 0.31
CA LEU A 20 12.34 -6.91 0.53
C LEU A 20 11.35 -7.89 1.16
N ILE A 21 10.58 -7.37 2.11
CA ILE A 21 9.52 -8.10 2.80
C ILE A 21 8.18 -7.37 2.66
N GLY A 22 7.09 -8.13 2.62
CA GLY A 22 5.75 -7.59 2.78
C GLY A 22 5.49 -7.23 4.24
N ILE A 23 5.61 -5.96 4.60
CA ILE A 23 5.59 -5.48 5.99
C ILE A 23 4.32 -5.92 6.72
N TYR A 24 3.17 -5.74 6.08
CA TYR A 24 1.89 -6.14 6.67
C TYR A 24 1.88 -7.64 7.01
N ARG A 25 2.32 -8.51 6.10
CA ARG A 25 2.30 -9.97 6.33
C ARG A 25 3.31 -10.38 7.39
N THR A 26 4.44 -9.69 7.48
CA THR A 26 5.45 -9.93 8.52
C THR A 26 4.92 -9.58 9.92
N LEU A 27 4.16 -8.49 10.05
CA LEU A 27 3.54 -8.10 11.33
C LEU A 27 2.28 -8.92 11.65
N HIS A 28 1.52 -9.34 10.63
CA HIS A 28 0.22 -9.99 10.75
C HIS A 28 0.20 -11.37 10.05
N SER A 29 1.05 -12.28 10.49
CA SER A 29 1.24 -13.58 9.83
C SER A 29 -0.03 -14.43 9.72
N ARG A 30 -0.97 -14.27 10.67
CA ARG A 30 -2.22 -15.03 10.74
C ARG A 30 -3.47 -14.22 10.40
N THR A 31 -3.38 -12.90 10.29
CA THR A 31 -4.54 -12.04 10.10
C THR A 31 -4.98 -12.01 8.63
N THR A 32 -6.29 -12.09 8.44
CA THR A 32 -6.94 -12.07 7.15
C THR A 32 -7.80 -10.81 7.04
N GLU A 33 -7.18 -9.72 6.60
CA GLU A 33 -7.85 -8.46 6.21
C GLU A 33 -7.68 -8.24 4.71
N TYR A 34 -8.60 -7.50 4.10
CA TYR A 34 -8.65 -7.37 2.65
C TYR A 34 -8.60 -5.91 2.24
N SER A 35 -7.90 -5.63 1.14
CA SER A 35 -7.81 -4.27 0.60
C SER A 35 -8.82 -4.01 -0.50
N PHE A 36 -9.44 -5.05 -1.06
CA PHE A 36 -10.31 -4.93 -2.23
C PHE A 36 -11.43 -5.98 -2.22
N PHE A 37 -12.59 -5.62 -2.77
CA PHE A 37 -13.70 -6.54 -3.03
C PHE A 37 -13.99 -6.59 -4.54
N SER A 38 -13.88 -7.77 -5.14
CA SER A 38 -14.24 -7.98 -6.54
C SER A 38 -15.73 -8.30 -6.66
N ASN A 39 -16.52 -7.36 -7.16
CA ASN A 39 -17.96 -7.57 -7.36
C ASN A 39 -18.25 -8.70 -8.37
N ALA A 40 -17.46 -8.78 -9.46
CA ALA A 40 -17.63 -9.79 -10.51
C ALA A 40 -17.44 -11.23 -10.00
N HIS A 41 -16.63 -11.41 -8.95
CA HIS A 41 -16.32 -12.73 -8.40
C HIS A 41 -16.88 -12.94 -6.99
N GLY A 42 -17.47 -11.91 -6.37
CA GLY A 42 -17.97 -11.97 -4.99
C GLY A 42 -16.88 -12.31 -3.96
N THR A 43 -15.62 -11.94 -4.22
CA THR A 43 -14.49 -12.32 -3.36
C THR A 43 -13.72 -11.13 -2.84
N PHE A 44 -13.24 -11.26 -1.59
CA PHE A 44 -12.32 -10.33 -0.98
C PHE A 44 -10.87 -10.74 -1.25
N SER A 45 -10.05 -9.76 -1.62
CA SER A 45 -8.63 -9.96 -1.91
C SER A 45 -7.78 -8.86 -1.27
N ARG A 46 -6.50 -9.17 -1.03
CA ARG A 46 -5.50 -8.18 -0.68
C ARG A 46 -4.55 -8.06 -1.86
N VAL A 47 -4.73 -7.00 -2.64
CA VAL A 47 -3.94 -6.71 -3.84
C VAL A 47 -2.93 -5.60 -3.60
N ASP A 48 -3.14 -4.81 -2.54
CA ASP A 48 -2.27 -3.72 -2.13
C ASP A 48 -1.24 -4.21 -1.10
N HIS A 49 0.03 -3.85 -1.34
CA HIS A 49 1.15 -4.32 -0.54
C HIS A 49 2.09 -3.18 -0.17
N ILE A 50 2.47 -3.11 1.10
CA ILE A 50 3.59 -2.27 1.53
C ILE A 50 4.83 -3.16 1.64
N LEU A 51 5.82 -2.88 0.80
CA LEU A 51 7.12 -3.53 0.80
C LEU A 51 8.13 -2.69 1.56
N GLY A 52 9.05 -3.35 2.26
CA GLY A 52 10.12 -2.68 2.99
C GLY A 52 11.36 -3.55 3.08
N GLN A 53 12.51 -2.91 3.36
CA GLN A 53 13.75 -3.65 3.58
C GLN A 53 13.66 -4.50 4.84
N LYS A 54 14.14 -5.74 4.75
CA LYS A 54 14.22 -6.69 5.86
C LYS A 54 15.01 -6.15 7.04
N THR A 55 16.07 -5.38 6.78
CA THR A 55 16.90 -4.71 7.80
C THR A 55 16.14 -3.61 8.57
N GLY A 56 15.09 -3.06 7.99
CA GLY A 56 14.25 -2.01 8.58
C GLY A 56 13.15 -2.51 9.50
N LEU A 57 13.10 -3.81 9.83
CA LEU A 57 11.98 -4.42 10.56
C LEU A 57 11.69 -3.73 11.90
N ASN A 58 12.73 -3.28 12.62
CA ASN A 58 12.59 -2.58 13.89
C ASN A 58 11.96 -1.16 13.77
N ARG A 59 11.86 -0.63 12.55
CA ARG A 59 11.24 0.67 12.25
C ARG A 59 9.75 0.53 11.95
N TYR A 60 9.24 -0.66 11.64
CA TYR A 60 7.83 -0.86 11.31
C TYR A 60 7.04 -1.08 12.60
N GLN A 61 6.30 -0.07 13.04
CA GLN A 61 5.62 -0.08 14.34
C GLN A 61 4.23 -0.73 14.24
N LYS A 62 3.42 -0.28 13.28
CA LYS A 62 2.05 -0.75 13.11
C LYS A 62 1.66 -0.70 11.65
N THR A 63 0.86 -1.66 11.22
CA THR A 63 0.16 -1.59 9.92
C THR A 63 -1.31 -1.88 10.11
N GLU A 64 -2.16 -1.17 9.38
CA GLU A 64 -3.62 -1.32 9.42
C GLU A 64 -4.24 -1.11 8.04
N VAL A 65 -5.33 -1.82 7.76
CA VAL A 65 -6.20 -1.56 6.61
C VAL A 65 -7.32 -0.62 7.05
N ILE A 66 -7.48 0.51 6.35
CA ILE A 66 -8.47 1.53 6.65
C ILE A 66 -9.57 1.46 5.57
N PRO A 67 -10.82 1.16 5.94
CA PRO A 67 -11.94 1.21 5.02
C PRO A 67 -12.06 2.58 4.33
N CYS A 68 -12.23 2.57 3.01
CA CYS A 68 -12.39 3.79 2.22
C CYS A 68 -13.78 3.83 1.59
N ILE A 69 -14.48 4.96 1.70
CA ILE A 69 -15.77 5.17 1.03
C ILE A 69 -15.63 5.83 -0.35
N PHE A 70 -14.43 6.34 -0.66
CA PHE A 70 -14.15 7.09 -1.89
C PHE A 70 -13.49 6.24 -2.98
N SER A 71 -13.20 4.97 -2.69
CA SER A 71 -12.59 4.03 -3.62
C SER A 71 -13.06 2.62 -3.29
N ASP A 72 -13.07 1.77 -4.30
CA ASP A 72 -13.21 0.32 -4.20
C ASP A 72 -12.01 -0.37 -3.51
N HIS A 73 -10.93 0.37 -3.26
CA HIS A 73 -9.80 -0.04 -2.45
C HIS A 73 -9.79 0.59 -1.06
N ASN A 74 -9.58 -0.25 -0.04
CA ASN A 74 -9.24 0.19 1.31
C ASN A 74 -7.78 0.65 1.35
N ALA A 75 -7.51 1.72 2.09
CA ALA A 75 -6.16 2.24 2.24
C ALA A 75 -5.33 1.34 3.16
N LEU A 76 -4.03 1.20 2.89
CA LEU A 76 -3.08 0.62 3.85
C LEU A 76 -2.27 1.73 4.50
N LYS A 77 -2.18 1.69 5.82
CA LYS A 77 -1.37 2.61 6.62
C LYS A 77 -0.23 1.87 7.29
N LEU A 78 0.97 2.46 7.22
CA LEU A 78 2.17 2.04 7.94
C LEU A 78 2.62 3.15 8.87
N GLU A 79 2.75 2.82 10.15
CA GLU A 79 3.36 3.67 11.16
C GLU A 79 4.83 3.25 11.35
N LEU A 80 5.73 4.24 11.30
CA LEU A 80 7.17 4.03 11.43
C LEU A 80 7.65 4.55 12.78
N ASN A 81 8.38 3.72 13.53
CA ASN A 81 9.11 4.15 14.71
C ASN A 81 10.39 4.89 14.27
N HIS A 82 10.42 6.19 14.50
CA HIS A 82 11.56 7.04 14.20
C HIS A 82 12.32 7.36 15.48
N LYS A 83 13.53 6.82 15.65
CA LYS A 83 14.31 7.00 16.88
C LYS A 83 15.01 8.36 17.03
N GLU A 84 14.91 9.29 16.09
CA GLU A 84 15.75 10.49 16.17
C GLU A 84 15.14 11.70 15.47
N LYS A 85 14.65 12.70 16.22
CA LYS A 85 14.12 14.00 15.75
C LYS A 85 14.62 14.40 14.36
N SER A 86 13.95 14.00 13.28
CA SER A 86 14.21 14.60 11.99
C SER A 86 13.62 16.00 12.10
N GLY A 87 14.47 17.02 12.11
CA GLY A 87 14.02 18.40 12.01
C GLY A 87 12.94 18.46 10.95
N ARG A 88 11.76 18.95 11.35
CA ARG A 88 10.47 18.92 10.65
C ARG A 88 10.65 19.11 9.13
N ASN A 89 10.98 18.04 8.41
CA ASN A 89 11.09 18.06 6.97
C ASN A 89 9.67 17.82 6.50
N SER A 90 8.96 18.93 6.28
CA SER A 90 7.62 18.93 5.67
C SER A 90 7.72 18.52 4.20
N ASN A 91 8.20 17.31 3.93
CA ASN A 91 8.08 16.67 2.63
C ASN A 91 6.67 16.09 2.53
N THR A 92 5.66 16.95 2.69
CA THR A 92 4.30 16.65 2.29
C THR A 92 4.25 16.68 0.77
N TRP A 93 3.80 15.58 0.16
CA TRP A 93 3.46 15.55 -1.25
C TRP A 93 2.32 16.55 -1.49
N LYS A 94 2.65 17.72 -2.03
CA LYS A 94 1.67 18.75 -2.40
C LYS A 94 1.46 18.68 -3.90
N VAL A 95 0.21 18.46 -4.32
CA VAL A 95 -0.17 18.59 -5.72
C VAL A 95 0.19 20.00 -6.19
N ARG A 96 0.91 20.10 -7.31
CA ARG A 96 1.25 21.42 -7.88
C ARG A 96 -0.05 22.10 -8.31
N THR A 97 -0.37 23.23 -7.69
CA THR A 97 -1.61 23.98 -7.95
C THR A 97 -1.75 24.47 -9.40
N ILE A 98 -0.66 24.54 -10.17
CA ILE A 98 -0.72 24.84 -11.60
C ILE A 98 -1.44 23.75 -12.41
N LEU A 99 -1.38 22.49 -11.98
CA LEU A 99 -2.09 21.39 -12.63
C LEU A 99 -3.60 21.54 -12.45
N LEU A 100 -4.03 22.06 -11.30
CA LEU A 100 -5.43 22.33 -10.97
C LEU A 100 -6.00 23.58 -11.65
N LYS A 101 -5.16 24.35 -12.37
CA LYS A 101 -5.62 25.48 -13.21
C LYS A 101 -5.95 25.04 -14.64
N ASN A 102 -5.60 23.82 -15.02
CA ASN A 102 -5.89 23.29 -16.34
C ASN A 102 -7.31 22.71 -16.35
N ASP A 103 -8.21 23.30 -17.13
CA ASP A 103 -9.60 22.87 -17.21
C ASP A 103 -9.74 21.41 -17.64
N TRP A 104 -8.88 20.91 -18.53
CA TRP A 104 -8.88 19.50 -18.93
C TRP A 104 -8.55 18.55 -17.77
N VAL A 105 -7.61 18.94 -16.90
CA VAL A 105 -7.27 18.18 -15.70
C VAL A 105 -8.44 18.18 -14.72
N ASN A 106 -9.12 19.33 -14.56
CA ASN A 106 -10.27 19.44 -13.67
C ASN A 106 -11.47 18.63 -14.17
N GLU A 107 -11.76 18.66 -15.47
CA GLU A 107 -12.83 17.83 -16.05
C GLU A 107 -12.51 16.33 -15.92
N GLY A 108 -11.25 15.92 -16.11
CA GLY A 108 -10.83 14.54 -15.86
C GLY A 108 -10.99 14.13 -14.39
N ILE A 109 -10.67 14.99 -13.44
CA ILE A 109 -10.90 14.71 -12.01
C ILE A 109 -12.39 14.58 -11.73
N LYS A 110 -13.24 15.47 -12.28
CA LYS A 110 -14.69 15.42 -12.08
C LYS A 110 -15.34 14.17 -12.67
N SER A 111 -14.80 13.63 -13.77
CA SER A 111 -15.34 12.40 -14.36
C SER A 111 -14.99 11.14 -13.57
N GLU A 112 -13.94 11.19 -12.75
CA GLU A 112 -13.45 10.07 -11.93
C GLU A 112 -14.00 10.10 -10.49
N LEU A 113 -14.63 11.21 -10.09
CA LEU A 113 -15.31 11.41 -8.80
C LEU A 113 -16.81 11.12 -8.91
#